data_AF-E6UCR0-F1
#
_entry.id   AF-E6UCR0-F1
#
_cell.length_a   1.000
_cell.length_b   1.000
_cell.length_c   1.000
_cell.angle_alpha   90.00
_cell.angle_beta   90.00
_cell.angle_gamma   90.00
#
_symmetry.space_group_name_H-M   'P 1'
#
loop_
_entity.id
_entity.type
_entity.pdbx_description
1 polymer ?
#
loop_
_entity_poly.entity_id
_entity_poly.type
_entity_poly.pdbx_seq_one_letter_code
_entity_poly.pdbx_strand_id
1 'polypeptide(L)'
;MAIKKTPYGYIWAEGRIAVDIGEAEIIRRIFDEKANGLSGSKIGAALYDEQIPYFSEDKKKAIDKVYGILRDGRYCGADGYPAIISEDIFGASNIGNSAKKVKVPDTYTVLKKLSYCTVCGTNMVHFSDRTGYKRWRCTRKGCANFKPRIPDDYFVSVVQSIMNDVVGNSDMLETGTPLTVYEPTEEIRQAEKEISQLCAVQPIEYELIKSKTLALAVMKYNACTYSREPYITQELQDLIAGHEPSETIDTELLLQIVSRITVDENKVIAIEFRNGKRIAYKEVNNAEE
;
A
#
# COMPACT_ATOMS: atom_id res chain seq x y z
N MET A 1 24.83 5.78 -38.88
CA MET A 1 25.91 5.87 -37.86
C MET A 1 26.31 4.46 -37.47
N ALA A 2 27.61 4.15 -37.44
CA ALA A 2 28.09 2.85 -37.00
C ALA A 2 27.70 2.62 -35.53
N ILE A 3 27.13 1.45 -35.22
CA ILE A 3 26.72 1.09 -33.85
C ILE A 3 28.00 0.96 -33.01
N LYS A 4 28.28 1.96 -32.16
CA LYS A 4 29.36 1.91 -31.18
C LYS A 4 29.07 0.76 -30.22
N LYS A 5 29.98 -0.22 -30.13
CA LYS A 5 29.84 -1.38 -29.24
C LYS A 5 30.14 -1.06 -27.77
N THR A 6 30.73 0.11 -27.50
CA THR A 6 31.01 0.60 -26.15
C THR A 6 29.99 1.66 -25.74
N PRO A 7 29.62 1.74 -24.44
CA PRO A 7 28.80 2.83 -23.93
C PRO A 7 29.43 4.19 -24.20
N TYR A 8 28.61 5.23 -24.27
CA TYR A 8 29.06 6.62 -24.36
C TYR A 8 29.99 6.94 -23.17
N GLY A 9 31.03 7.75 -23.36
CA GLY A 9 32.07 7.98 -22.35
C GLY A 9 33.25 7.01 -22.40
N TYR A 10 33.16 5.94 -23.19
CA TYR A 10 34.18 4.88 -23.24
C TYR A 10 34.63 4.53 -24.64
N ILE A 11 35.93 4.25 -24.76
CA ILE A 11 36.61 3.79 -25.96
C ILE A 11 37.42 2.53 -25.67
N TRP A 12 37.70 1.74 -26.70
CA TRP A 12 38.63 0.63 -26.60
C TRP A 12 40.03 1.11 -26.99
N ALA A 13 40.97 1.06 -26.06
CA ALA A 13 42.36 1.48 -26.28
C ALA A 13 43.31 0.48 -25.61
N GLU A 14 44.38 0.07 -26.31
CA GLU A 14 45.42 -0.82 -25.78
C GLU A 14 44.88 -2.13 -25.18
N GLY A 15 43.83 -2.71 -25.77
CA GLY A 15 43.25 -3.97 -25.29
C GLY A 15 42.40 -3.87 -24.02
N ARG A 16 42.12 -2.64 -23.53
CA ARG A 16 41.27 -2.36 -22.37
C ARG A 16 40.24 -1.28 -22.67
N ILE A 17 39.22 -1.19 -21.82
CA ILE A 17 38.27 -0.09 -21.84
C ILE A 17 38.95 1.12 -21.20
N ALA A 18 38.95 2.24 -21.92
CA ALA A 18 39.49 3.53 -21.48
C ALA A 18 38.41 4.61 -21.55
N VAL A 19 38.58 5.67 -20.75
CA VAL A 19 37.66 6.82 -20.73
C VAL A 19 37.93 7.72 -21.93
N ASP A 20 36.89 8.06 -22.67
CA ASP A 20 36.95 9.14 -23.65
C ASP A 20 36.77 10.48 -22.92
N ILE A 21 37.79 11.33 -22.96
CA ILE A 21 37.82 12.56 -22.16
C ILE A 21 36.67 13.51 -22.54
N GLY A 22 36.39 13.66 -23.84
CA GLY A 22 35.37 14.59 -24.31
C GLY A 22 33.95 14.11 -24.00
N GLU A 23 33.68 12.82 -24.21
CA GLU A 23 32.38 12.24 -23.85
C GLU A 23 32.19 12.18 -22.32
N ALA A 24 33.27 11.94 -21.55
CA ALA A 24 33.26 11.91 -20.10
C ALA A 24 32.93 13.27 -19.46
N GLU A 25 33.37 14.39 -20.05
CA GLU A 25 32.99 15.73 -19.59
C GLU A 25 31.49 15.96 -19.67
N ILE A 26 30.86 15.51 -20.77
CA ILE A 26 29.40 15.59 -20.93
C ILE A 26 28.69 14.72 -19.89
N ILE A 27 29.22 13.53 -19.59
CA ILE A 27 28.67 12.68 -18.53
C ILE A 27 28.77 13.37 -17.17
N ARG A 28 29.94 13.92 -16.81
CA ARG A 28 30.11 14.66 -15.55
C ARG A 28 29.13 15.82 -15.45
N ARG A 29 28.94 16.58 -16.54
CA ARG A 29 27.96 17.66 -16.60
C ARG A 29 26.52 17.16 -16.39
N ILE A 30 26.13 16.05 -17.01
CA ILE A 30 24.79 15.44 -16.81
C ILE A 30 24.56 15.13 -15.33
N PHE A 31 25.54 14.53 -14.65
CA PHE A 31 25.43 14.18 -13.24
C PHE A 31 25.44 15.41 -12.32
N ASP A 32 26.25 16.43 -12.63
CA ASP A 32 26.29 17.69 -11.87
C ASP A 32 24.99 18.50 -12.02
N GLU A 33 24.50 18.69 -13.25
CA GLU A 33 23.20 19.35 -13.48
C GLU A 33 22.06 18.61 -12.77
N LYS A 34 22.11 17.27 -12.76
CA LYS A 34 21.14 16.44 -12.06
C LYS A 34 21.23 16.60 -10.54
N ALA A 35 22.44 16.62 -9.98
CA ALA A 35 22.67 16.87 -8.56
C ALA A 35 22.19 18.27 -8.13
N ASN A 36 22.33 19.26 -9.02
CA ASN A 36 21.81 20.62 -8.86
C ASN A 36 20.29 20.76 -9.09
N GLY A 37 19.56 19.64 -9.23
CA GLY A 37 18.10 19.62 -9.22
C GLY A 37 17.42 19.74 -10.59
N LEU A 38 18.16 19.77 -11.69
CA LEU A 38 17.57 19.69 -13.03
C LEU A 38 16.98 18.30 -13.28
N SER A 39 15.86 18.24 -14.00
CA SER A 39 15.28 16.96 -14.41
C SER A 39 16.06 16.38 -15.59
N GLY A 40 16.16 15.06 -15.70
CA GLY A 40 16.81 14.40 -16.84
C GLY A 40 16.20 14.80 -18.19
N SER A 41 14.91 15.15 -18.20
CA SER A 41 14.24 15.71 -19.37
C SER A 41 14.72 17.12 -19.76
N LYS A 42 15.01 17.99 -18.79
CA LYS A 42 15.56 19.33 -19.07
C LYS A 42 17.00 19.24 -19.57
N ILE A 43 17.80 18.37 -18.94
CA ILE A 43 19.19 18.10 -19.32
C ILE A 43 19.23 17.57 -20.76
N GLY A 44 18.45 16.52 -21.07
CA GLY A 44 18.39 15.97 -22.43
C GLY A 44 17.89 16.95 -23.49
N ALA A 45 16.95 17.84 -23.12
CA ALA A 45 16.50 18.90 -24.01
C ALA A 45 17.62 19.92 -24.29
N ALA A 46 18.37 20.34 -23.27
CA ALA A 46 19.49 21.28 -23.42
C ALA A 46 20.61 20.69 -24.30
N LEU A 47 21.02 19.44 -24.05
CA LEU A 47 22.06 18.77 -24.86
C LEU A 47 21.64 18.59 -26.33
N TYR A 48 20.34 18.41 -26.59
CA TYR A 48 19.78 18.41 -27.95
C TYR A 48 19.79 19.82 -28.56
N ASP A 49 19.35 20.83 -27.81
CA ASP A 49 19.29 22.21 -28.29
C ASP A 49 20.73 22.76 -28.58
N GLU A 50 21.73 22.30 -27.84
CA GLU A 50 23.18 22.54 -28.07
C GLU A 50 23.78 21.73 -29.24
N GLN A 51 23.01 20.81 -29.84
CA GLN A 51 23.41 19.97 -30.98
C GLN A 51 24.65 19.12 -30.71
N ILE A 52 24.80 18.58 -29.50
CA ILE A 52 25.90 17.65 -29.17
C ILE A 52 25.74 16.37 -30.02
N PRO A 53 26.78 15.88 -30.71
CA PRO A 53 26.66 14.81 -31.69
C PRO A 53 25.87 13.58 -31.23
N TYR A 54 26.13 13.07 -30.02
CA TYR A 54 25.44 11.89 -29.47
C TYR A 54 23.95 12.14 -29.14
N PHE A 55 23.56 13.38 -28.87
CA PHE A 55 22.22 13.78 -28.47
C PHE A 55 21.43 14.49 -29.59
N SER A 56 22.07 14.81 -30.72
CA SER A 56 21.52 15.67 -31.79
C SER A 56 20.41 15.06 -32.67
N GLU A 57 20.21 13.74 -32.65
CA GLU A 57 19.29 13.09 -33.60
C GLU A 57 17.81 13.47 -33.41
N ASP A 58 17.33 13.41 -32.17
CA ASP A 58 15.92 13.63 -31.83
C ASP A 58 15.81 13.99 -30.34
N LYS A 59 14.96 14.98 -30.04
CA LYS A 59 14.81 15.52 -28.68
C LYS A 59 14.31 14.48 -27.68
N LYS A 60 13.40 13.57 -28.07
CA LYS A 60 12.92 12.50 -27.17
C LYS A 60 14.01 11.46 -26.96
N LYS A 61 14.72 11.05 -28.02
CA LYS A 61 15.86 10.13 -27.90
C LYS A 61 16.99 10.71 -27.04
N ALA A 62 17.23 12.01 -27.10
CA ALA A 62 18.23 12.67 -26.24
C ALA A 62 17.86 12.53 -24.76
N ILE A 63 16.58 12.76 -24.42
CA ILE A 63 16.05 12.57 -23.08
C ILE A 63 16.19 11.12 -22.62
N ASP A 64 15.82 10.15 -23.46
CA ASP A 64 15.94 8.72 -23.15
C ASP A 64 17.40 8.30 -22.94
N LYS A 65 18.32 8.80 -23.78
CA LYS A 65 19.77 8.60 -23.64
C LYS A 65 20.29 9.15 -22.31
N VAL A 66 19.85 10.34 -21.89
CA VAL A 66 20.22 10.91 -20.58
C VAL A 66 19.72 10.04 -19.42
N TYR A 67 18.48 9.54 -19.47
CA TYR A 67 17.98 8.63 -18.45
C TYR A 67 18.70 7.27 -18.44
N GLY A 68 19.16 6.80 -19.60
CA GLY A 68 20.05 5.65 -19.69
C GLY A 68 21.35 5.90 -18.94
N ILE A 69 21.99 7.05 -19.18
CA ILE A 69 23.26 7.44 -18.53
C ILE A 69 23.10 7.53 -17.00
N LEU A 70 22.06 8.21 -16.52
CA LEU A 70 21.82 8.40 -15.08
C LEU A 70 21.57 7.10 -14.30
N ARG A 71 21.18 6.01 -14.98
CA ARG A 71 20.88 4.71 -14.37
C ARG A 71 22.01 3.69 -14.53
N ASP A 72 23.02 4.01 -15.32
CA ASP A 72 24.05 3.06 -15.70
C ASP A 72 25.22 3.09 -14.71
N GLY A 73 25.28 2.08 -13.85
CA GLY A 73 26.30 1.97 -12.80
C GLY A 73 27.72 1.81 -13.33
N ARG A 74 27.92 1.56 -14.63
CA ARG A 74 29.26 1.50 -15.22
C ARG A 74 30.01 2.83 -15.07
N TYR A 75 29.30 3.96 -15.06
CA TYR A 75 29.90 5.28 -14.90
C TYR A 75 30.54 5.54 -13.52
N CYS A 76 30.12 4.79 -12.48
CA CYS A 76 30.75 4.81 -11.16
C CYS A 76 31.65 3.59 -10.89
N GLY A 77 32.02 2.83 -11.94
CA GLY A 77 33.00 1.76 -11.83
C GLY A 77 32.44 0.33 -11.77
N ALA A 78 31.14 0.14 -12.00
CA ALA A 78 30.57 -1.21 -12.08
C ALA A 78 31.12 -2.01 -13.28
N ASP A 79 31.09 -3.34 -13.17
CA ASP A 79 31.50 -4.28 -14.23
C ASP A 79 32.93 -4.10 -14.76
N GLY A 80 33.83 -3.55 -13.94
CA GLY A 80 35.24 -3.34 -14.30
C GLY A 80 35.49 -2.17 -15.25
N TYR A 81 34.50 -1.29 -15.46
CA TYR A 81 34.67 -0.05 -16.22
C TYR A 81 35.47 0.98 -15.40
N PRO A 82 36.35 1.78 -16.02
CA PRO A 82 36.95 2.92 -15.33
C PRO A 82 35.87 3.92 -14.88
N ALA A 83 35.91 4.37 -13.63
CA ALA A 83 34.95 5.33 -13.11
C ALA A 83 35.12 6.71 -13.78
N ILE A 84 34.01 7.29 -14.25
CA ILE A 84 33.95 8.66 -14.78
C ILE A 84 33.51 9.66 -13.70
N ILE A 85 32.67 9.20 -12.78
CA ILE A 85 32.16 9.90 -11.60
C ILE A 85 32.39 9.05 -10.34
N SER A 86 32.34 9.68 -9.16
CA SER A 86 32.36 8.95 -7.89
C SER A 86 31.02 8.29 -7.59
N GLU A 87 31.04 7.25 -6.75
CA GLU A 87 29.84 6.59 -6.24
C GLU A 87 28.93 7.57 -5.48
N ASP A 88 29.50 8.53 -4.75
CA ASP A 88 28.76 9.58 -4.05
C ASP A 88 27.94 10.47 -5.01
N ILE A 89 28.52 10.87 -6.15
CA ILE A 89 27.85 11.68 -7.18
C ILE A 89 26.75 10.86 -7.86
N PHE A 90 27.02 9.58 -8.16
CA PHE A 90 26.03 8.67 -8.72
C PHE A 90 24.85 8.48 -7.76
N GLY A 91 25.14 8.27 -6.48
CA GLY A 91 24.15 8.22 -5.41
C GLY A 91 23.33 9.50 -5.35
N ALA A 92 23.97 10.66 -5.20
CA ALA A 92 23.31 11.97 -5.09
C ALA A 92 22.37 12.27 -6.27
N SER A 93 22.78 11.94 -7.50
CA SER A 93 21.96 12.12 -8.70
C SER A 93 20.75 11.16 -8.77
N ASN A 94 20.84 10.00 -8.11
CA ASN A 94 19.78 8.99 -8.00
C ASN A 94 18.86 9.17 -6.78
N ILE A 95 19.21 10.02 -5.81
CA ILE A 95 18.33 10.38 -4.68
C ILE A 95 16.98 10.93 -5.17
N GLY A 96 16.94 11.53 -6.37
CA GLY A 96 15.69 11.98 -7.01
C GLY A 96 14.82 10.87 -7.66
N ASN A 97 15.31 9.63 -7.77
CA ASN A 97 14.54 8.47 -8.28
C ASN A 97 14.03 7.54 -7.17
N SER A 98 14.68 7.51 -6.01
CA SER A 98 14.24 6.76 -4.82
C SER A 98 13.35 7.58 -3.88
N ALA A 99 13.47 8.90 -3.88
CA ALA A 99 12.43 9.78 -3.36
C ALA A 99 11.35 9.99 -4.43
N LYS A 100 10.53 8.95 -4.70
CA LYS A 100 9.13 9.28 -5.00
C LYS A 100 8.71 10.14 -3.81
N LYS A 101 8.49 11.45 -4.02
CA LYS A 101 7.65 12.21 -3.10
C LYS A 101 6.45 11.31 -2.88
N VAL A 102 6.31 10.75 -1.67
CA VAL A 102 5.09 10.05 -1.29
C VAL A 102 4.06 11.14 -1.37
N LYS A 103 3.42 11.29 -2.53
CA LYS A 103 2.29 12.18 -2.66
C LYS A 103 1.30 11.58 -1.70
N VAL A 104 1.05 12.27 -0.58
CA VAL A 104 -0.09 11.97 0.27
C VAL A 104 -1.27 11.87 -0.68
N PRO A 105 -1.87 10.68 -0.84
CA PRO A 105 -2.91 10.49 -1.82
C PRO A 105 -4.05 11.46 -1.49
N ASP A 106 -4.55 12.18 -2.49
CA ASP A 106 -5.71 13.03 -2.27
C ASP A 106 -6.91 12.19 -1.77
N THR A 107 -7.85 12.83 -1.09
CA THR A 107 -9.04 12.19 -0.50
C THR A 107 -9.76 11.29 -1.49
N TYR A 108 -9.93 11.70 -2.74
CA TYR A 108 -10.62 10.90 -3.75
C TYR A 108 -9.81 9.69 -4.19
N THR A 109 -8.48 9.79 -4.22
CA THR A 109 -7.60 8.63 -4.48
C THR A 109 -7.77 7.58 -3.38
N VAL A 110 -7.83 7.98 -2.11
CA VAL A 110 -8.11 7.07 -0.99
C VAL A 110 -9.52 6.48 -1.10
N LEU A 111 -10.54 7.32 -1.26
CA LEU A 111 -11.93 6.88 -1.34
C LEU A 111 -12.18 5.91 -2.51
N LYS A 112 -11.64 6.17 -3.71
CA LYS A 112 -11.74 5.25 -4.86
C LYS A 112 -11.11 3.88 -4.58
N LYS A 113 -9.98 3.86 -3.86
CA LYS A 113 -9.28 2.62 -3.50
C LYS A 113 -10.09 1.79 -2.51
N LEU A 114 -10.79 2.45 -1.60
CA LEU A 114 -11.57 1.79 -0.55
C LEU A 114 -13.02 1.49 -0.96
N SER A 115 -13.54 2.09 -2.02
CA SER A 115 -14.97 2.00 -2.36
C SER A 115 -15.32 0.91 -3.38
N TYR A 116 -16.25 0.02 -3.02
CA TYR A 116 -16.67 -1.14 -3.80
C TYR A 116 -18.18 -1.26 -3.93
N CYS A 117 -18.63 -1.84 -5.04
CA CYS A 117 -20.04 -2.18 -5.27
C CYS A 117 -20.32 -3.60 -4.78
N THR A 118 -21.30 -3.81 -3.89
CA THR A 118 -21.62 -5.16 -3.38
C THR A 118 -22.35 -6.03 -4.41
N VAL A 119 -23.02 -5.41 -5.40
CA VAL A 119 -23.75 -6.13 -6.46
C VAL A 119 -22.82 -6.87 -7.41
N CYS A 120 -21.65 -6.29 -7.73
CA CYS A 120 -20.76 -6.86 -8.74
C CYS A 120 -19.29 -6.97 -8.32
N GLY A 121 -18.95 -6.54 -7.11
CA GLY A 121 -17.60 -6.60 -6.53
C GLY A 121 -16.58 -5.58 -7.07
N THR A 122 -16.88 -4.88 -8.18
CA THR A 122 -15.94 -3.90 -8.75
C THR A 122 -15.91 -2.57 -7.99
N ASN A 123 -14.81 -1.84 -8.11
CA ASN A 123 -14.66 -0.52 -7.49
C ASN A 123 -15.68 0.52 -7.99
N MET A 124 -15.98 1.46 -7.10
CA MET A 124 -16.67 2.70 -7.44
C MET A 124 -15.66 3.70 -8.02
N VAL A 125 -16.10 4.53 -8.96
CA VAL A 125 -15.30 5.59 -9.56
C VAL A 125 -15.92 6.96 -9.33
N HIS A 126 -15.06 7.91 -8.98
CA HIS A 126 -15.35 9.33 -8.92
C HIS A 126 -15.00 10.00 -10.26
N PHE A 127 -15.91 10.80 -10.80
CA PHE A 127 -15.71 11.53 -12.06
C PHE A 127 -16.58 12.79 -12.11
N SER A 128 -16.15 13.79 -12.89
CA SER A 128 -16.99 14.93 -13.27
C SER A 128 -17.74 14.61 -14.55
N ASP A 129 -19.03 14.95 -14.60
CA ASP A 129 -19.81 14.83 -15.82
C ASP A 129 -19.63 16.02 -16.76
N ARG A 130 -20.37 16.04 -17.89
CA ARG A 130 -20.29 17.11 -18.88
C ARG A 130 -20.75 18.48 -18.36
N THR A 131 -21.51 18.50 -17.26
CA THR A 131 -21.99 19.72 -16.60
C THR A 131 -21.06 20.18 -15.48
N GLY A 132 -19.94 19.48 -15.26
CA GLY A 132 -18.97 19.79 -14.21
C GLY A 132 -19.32 19.20 -12.83
N TYR A 133 -20.49 18.59 -12.68
CA TYR A 133 -20.90 17.97 -11.42
C TYR A 133 -20.14 16.68 -11.18
N LYS A 134 -19.51 16.61 -10.01
CA LYS A 134 -18.80 15.43 -9.50
C LYS A 134 -19.79 14.38 -9.02
N ARG A 135 -19.55 13.11 -9.39
CA ARG A 135 -20.41 11.98 -9.03
C ARG A 135 -19.63 10.67 -8.87
N TRP A 136 -20.27 9.71 -8.21
CA TRP A 136 -19.83 8.34 -8.04
C TRP A 136 -20.72 7.34 -8.78
N ARG A 137 -20.12 6.26 -9.29
CA ARG A 137 -20.83 5.11 -9.84
C ARG A 137 -19.96 3.86 -9.86
N CYS A 138 -20.59 2.71 -10.06
CA CYS A 138 -19.90 1.47 -10.39
C CYS A 138 -19.24 1.55 -11.78
N THR A 139 -18.10 0.89 -11.96
CA THR A 139 -17.38 0.79 -13.25
C THR A 139 -18.05 -0.16 -14.24
N ARG A 140 -18.70 -1.22 -13.75
CA ARG A 140 -19.33 -2.24 -14.59
C ARG A 140 -20.60 -1.70 -15.26
N LYS A 141 -20.58 -1.61 -16.59
CA LYS A 141 -21.77 -1.29 -17.40
C LYS A 141 -22.87 -2.34 -17.14
N GLY A 142 -24.11 -1.88 -16.98
CA GLY A 142 -25.27 -2.74 -16.71
C GLY A 142 -25.45 -3.14 -15.25
N CYS A 143 -24.50 -2.81 -14.36
CA CYS A 143 -24.71 -2.97 -12.92
C CYS A 143 -25.78 -1.99 -12.40
N ALA A 144 -26.56 -2.41 -11.40
CA ALA A 144 -27.53 -1.55 -10.71
C ALA A 144 -26.90 -0.27 -10.12
N ASN A 145 -25.59 -0.29 -9.83
CA ASN A 145 -24.84 0.87 -9.32
C ASN A 145 -24.16 1.70 -10.41
N PHE A 146 -24.35 1.37 -11.69
CA PHE A 146 -23.85 2.18 -12.81
C PHE A 146 -24.71 3.43 -13.02
N LYS A 147 -26.02 3.32 -12.80
CA LYS A 147 -27.04 4.39 -12.77
C LYS A 147 -28.18 4.00 -11.80
N PRO A 148 -28.80 4.95 -11.08
CA PRO A 148 -28.44 6.38 -11.02
C PRO A 148 -27.07 6.60 -10.35
N ARG A 149 -26.46 7.74 -10.64
CA ARG A 149 -25.13 8.13 -10.12
C ARG A 149 -25.33 8.80 -8.77
N ILE A 150 -24.44 8.54 -7.83
CA ILE A 150 -24.47 9.14 -6.50
C ILE A 150 -23.80 10.53 -6.58
N PRO A 151 -24.43 11.60 -6.08
CA PRO A 151 -23.79 12.90 -5.93
C PRO A 151 -22.52 12.83 -5.07
N ASP A 152 -21.48 13.61 -5.42
CA ASP A 152 -20.20 13.58 -4.70
C ASP A 152 -20.30 14.10 -3.26
N ASP A 153 -21.00 15.21 -3.08
CA ASP A 153 -21.32 15.80 -1.78
C ASP A 153 -22.02 14.80 -0.85
N TYR A 154 -23.03 14.08 -1.35
CA TYR A 154 -23.70 13.02 -0.59
C TYR A 154 -22.75 11.87 -0.24
N PHE A 155 -21.96 11.38 -1.21
CA PHE A 155 -21.03 10.28 -0.94
C PHE A 155 -20.01 10.64 0.13
N VAL A 156 -19.41 11.83 0.02
CA VAL A 156 -18.41 12.33 0.97
C VAL A 156 -19.02 12.58 2.34
N SER A 157 -20.20 13.24 2.41
CA SER A 157 -20.86 13.53 3.69
C SER A 157 -21.26 12.28 4.44
N VAL A 158 -21.72 11.24 3.74
CA VAL A 158 -22.09 9.96 4.35
C VAL A 158 -20.87 9.25 4.93
N VAL A 159 -19.77 9.16 4.17
CA VAL A 159 -18.52 8.55 4.66
C VAL A 159 -17.99 9.31 5.87
N GLN A 160 -18.01 10.64 5.81
CA GLN A 160 -17.59 11.50 6.90
C GLN A 160 -18.47 11.33 8.14
N SER A 161 -19.79 11.26 7.99
CA SER A 161 -20.73 11.08 9.10
C SER A 161 -20.45 9.77 9.83
N ILE A 162 -20.31 8.65 9.11
CA ILE A 162 -20.01 7.35 9.75
C ILE A 162 -18.67 7.41 10.48
N MET A 163 -17.66 8.05 9.90
CA MET A 163 -16.36 8.23 10.56
C MET A 163 -16.49 9.07 11.84
N ASN A 164 -17.20 10.19 11.78
CA ASN A 164 -17.42 11.06 12.94
C ASN A 164 -18.25 10.38 14.03
N ASP A 165 -19.25 9.56 13.67
CA ASP A 165 -20.04 8.78 14.64
C ASP A 165 -19.15 7.79 15.39
N VAL A 166 -18.27 7.08 14.66
CA VAL A 166 -17.32 6.13 15.25
C VAL A 166 -16.25 6.84 16.07
N VAL A 167 -15.79 8.02 15.64
CA VAL A 167 -14.84 8.84 16.41
C VAL A 167 -15.48 9.37 17.69
N GLY A 168 -16.74 9.81 17.62
CA GLY A 168 -17.50 10.27 18.79
C GLY A 168 -17.95 9.14 19.72
N ASN A 169 -18.02 7.91 19.23
CA ASN A 169 -18.43 6.73 20.00
C ASN A 169 -17.72 5.46 19.49
N SER A 170 -16.55 5.17 20.05
CA SER A 170 -15.72 4.03 19.66
C SER A 170 -16.36 2.66 19.95
N ASP A 171 -17.35 2.59 20.84
CA ASP A 171 -18.06 1.34 21.19
C ASP A 171 -18.93 0.85 20.02
N MET A 172 -19.21 1.71 19.03
CA MET A 172 -19.86 1.30 17.79
C MET A 172 -19.06 0.23 17.02
N LEU A 173 -17.76 0.09 17.28
CA LEU A 173 -16.90 -0.93 16.68
C LEU A 173 -17.04 -2.31 17.32
N GLU A 174 -17.66 -2.44 18.49
CA GLU A 174 -17.78 -3.73 19.17
C GLU A 174 -18.53 -4.76 18.32
N THR A 175 -17.97 -5.97 18.22
CA THR A 175 -18.57 -7.09 17.48
C THR A 175 -19.30 -8.09 18.38
N GLY A 176 -19.13 -7.99 19.71
CA GLY A 176 -19.65 -8.97 20.67
C GLY A 176 -18.92 -10.31 20.66
N THR A 177 -17.83 -10.43 19.91
CA THR A 177 -17.00 -11.64 19.86
C THR A 177 -16.23 -11.77 21.17
N PRO A 178 -16.31 -12.91 21.87
CA PRO A 178 -15.60 -13.09 23.13
C PRO A 178 -14.08 -13.15 22.91
N LEU A 179 -13.33 -12.80 23.96
CA LEU A 179 -11.89 -13.05 24.01
C LEU A 179 -11.60 -14.55 23.84
N THR A 180 -10.35 -14.87 23.50
CA THR A 180 -9.90 -16.27 23.45
C THR A 180 -10.06 -16.89 24.85
N VAL A 181 -10.95 -17.87 24.98
CA VAL A 181 -11.21 -18.58 26.24
C VAL A 181 -10.83 -20.05 26.06
N TYR A 182 -10.19 -20.62 27.07
CA TYR A 182 -10.00 -22.06 27.19
C TYR A 182 -11.09 -22.64 28.10
N GLU A 183 -11.95 -23.49 27.52
CA GLU A 183 -12.99 -24.19 28.26
C GLU A 183 -12.74 -25.71 28.19
N PRO A 184 -12.08 -26.30 29.21
CA PRO A 184 -11.78 -27.73 29.20
C PRO A 184 -13.07 -28.56 29.21
N THR A 185 -13.16 -29.47 28.23
CA THR A 185 -14.19 -30.51 28.21
C THR A 185 -13.90 -31.58 29.25
N GLU A 186 -14.90 -32.42 29.54
CA GLU A 186 -14.72 -33.48 30.53
C GLU A 186 -13.75 -34.57 30.05
N GLU A 187 -13.67 -34.78 28.73
CA GLU A 187 -12.67 -35.65 28.11
C GLU A 187 -11.25 -35.16 28.36
N ILE A 188 -11.02 -33.84 28.32
CA ILE A 188 -9.72 -33.23 28.62
C ILE A 188 -9.35 -33.46 30.09
N ARG A 189 -10.28 -33.20 31.02
CA ARG A 189 -10.06 -33.44 32.46
C ARG A 189 -9.78 -34.92 32.75
N GLN A 190 -10.48 -35.82 32.07
CA GLN A 190 -10.27 -37.26 32.21
C GLN A 190 -8.91 -37.70 31.67
N ALA A 191 -8.47 -37.17 30.51
CA ALA A 191 -7.15 -37.45 29.96
C ALA A 191 -6.01 -36.92 30.84
N GLU A 192 -6.17 -35.74 31.46
CA GLU A 192 -5.23 -35.23 32.48
C GLU A 192 -5.10 -36.17 33.68
N LYS A 193 -6.24 -36.67 34.17
CA LYS A 193 -6.29 -37.60 35.29
C LYS A 193 -5.63 -38.93 34.93
N GLU A 194 -5.89 -39.47 33.74
CA GLU A 194 -5.29 -40.72 33.26
C GLU A 194 -3.77 -40.60 33.18
N ILE A 195 -3.25 -39.52 32.58
CA ILE A 195 -1.80 -39.27 32.53
C ILE A 195 -1.20 -39.17 33.94
N SER A 196 -1.87 -38.46 34.85
CA SER A 196 -1.42 -38.34 36.25
C SER A 196 -1.35 -39.71 36.94
N GLN A 197 -2.31 -40.60 36.68
CA GLN A 197 -2.31 -41.95 37.21
C GLN A 197 -1.18 -42.80 36.63
N LEU A 198 -0.95 -42.73 35.32
CA LEU A 198 0.14 -43.45 34.65
C LEU A 198 1.52 -43.04 35.18
N CYS A 199 1.71 -41.74 35.46
CA CYS A 199 2.96 -41.23 36.04
C CYS A 199 3.21 -41.72 37.49
N ALA A 200 2.18 -42.19 38.19
CA ALA A 200 2.29 -42.65 39.58
C ALA A 200 2.64 -44.15 39.70
N VAL A 201 2.55 -44.93 38.61
CA VAL A 201 2.80 -46.38 38.59
C VAL A 201 4.25 -46.67 38.19
N GLN A 202 4.85 -47.67 38.84
CA GLN A 202 6.19 -48.19 38.54
C GLN A 202 6.10 -49.62 37.97
N PRO A 203 6.90 -49.98 36.95
CA PRO A 203 7.84 -49.11 36.22
C PRO A 203 7.12 -48.11 35.30
N ILE A 204 7.75 -46.97 35.02
CA ILE A 204 7.16 -45.91 34.21
C ILE A 204 7.16 -46.30 32.72
N GLU A 205 5.98 -46.27 32.09
CA GLU A 205 5.83 -46.48 30.63
C GLU A 205 6.00 -45.17 29.85
N TYR A 206 7.25 -44.79 29.57
CA TYR A 206 7.58 -43.49 28.98
C TYR A 206 6.89 -43.19 27.64
N GLU A 207 6.93 -44.13 26.68
CA GLU A 207 6.36 -43.88 25.34
C GLU A 207 4.83 -43.73 25.38
N LEU A 208 4.15 -44.48 26.25
CA LEU A 208 2.71 -44.36 26.43
C LEU A 208 2.36 -42.97 27.00
N ILE A 209 3.01 -42.55 28.08
CA ILE A 209 2.79 -41.25 28.72
C ILE A 209 3.06 -40.12 27.72
N LYS A 210 4.18 -40.17 27.01
CA LYS A 210 4.53 -39.18 25.98
C LYS A 210 3.45 -39.06 24.90
N SER A 211 2.96 -40.19 24.38
CA SER A 211 1.92 -40.20 23.35
C SER A 211 0.62 -39.56 23.85
N LYS A 212 0.20 -39.88 25.08
CA LYS A 212 -1.01 -39.33 25.71
C LYS A 212 -0.88 -37.85 26.03
N THR A 213 0.29 -37.40 26.48
CA THR A 213 0.54 -35.97 26.73
C THR A 213 0.46 -35.14 25.44
N LEU A 214 1.00 -35.65 24.33
CA LEU A 214 0.87 -34.97 23.04
C LEU A 214 -0.60 -34.93 22.57
N ALA A 215 -1.33 -36.04 22.71
CA ALA A 215 -2.76 -36.07 22.40
C ALA A 215 -3.56 -35.09 23.26
N LEU A 216 -3.25 -35.00 24.56
CA LEU A 216 -3.85 -34.03 25.48
C LEU A 216 -3.56 -32.59 25.07
N ALA A 217 -2.32 -32.29 24.67
CA ALA A 217 -1.97 -30.95 24.18
C ALA A 217 -2.81 -30.54 22.97
N VAL A 218 -3.05 -31.46 22.03
CA VAL A 218 -3.93 -31.23 20.88
C VAL A 218 -5.37 -30.98 21.33
N MET A 219 -5.91 -31.81 22.24
CA MET A 219 -7.26 -31.61 22.77
C MET A 219 -7.42 -30.24 23.45
N LYS A 220 -6.44 -29.85 24.27
CA LYS A 220 -6.43 -28.54 24.94
C LYS A 220 -6.41 -27.39 23.94
N TYR A 221 -5.57 -27.49 22.90
CA TYR A 221 -5.50 -26.48 21.86
C TYR A 221 -6.83 -26.33 21.11
N ASN A 222 -7.49 -27.44 20.79
CA ASN A 222 -8.79 -27.44 20.11
C ASN A 222 -9.95 -26.92 20.98
N ALA A 223 -9.81 -26.97 22.30
CA ALA A 223 -10.79 -26.42 23.24
C ALA A 223 -10.62 -24.91 23.51
N CYS A 224 -9.61 -24.28 22.90
CA CYS A 224 -9.49 -22.82 22.90
C CYS A 224 -10.36 -22.22 21.81
N THR A 225 -11.22 -21.26 22.15
CA THR A 225 -11.82 -20.36 21.15
C THR A 225 -10.75 -19.37 20.69
N TYR A 226 -10.53 -19.21 19.39
CA TYR A 226 -9.57 -18.22 18.86
C TYR A 226 -10.27 -17.24 17.92
N SER A 227 -10.26 -15.96 18.29
CA SER A 227 -10.64 -14.86 17.40
C SER A 227 -9.68 -13.70 17.56
N ARG A 228 -9.29 -13.10 16.44
CA ARG A 228 -8.51 -11.86 16.41
C ARG A 228 -9.38 -10.61 16.53
N GLU A 229 -10.69 -10.73 16.34
CA GLU A 229 -11.61 -9.60 16.29
C GLU A 229 -11.61 -8.73 17.56
N PRO A 230 -11.58 -9.29 18.79
CA PRO A 230 -11.56 -8.45 20.00
C PRO A 230 -10.28 -7.62 20.09
N TYR A 231 -9.14 -8.22 19.71
CA TYR A 231 -7.84 -7.53 19.71
C TYR A 231 -7.78 -6.43 18.66
N ILE A 232 -8.30 -6.68 17.45
CA ILE A 232 -8.38 -5.65 16.40
C ILE A 232 -9.35 -4.55 16.84
N THR A 233 -10.47 -4.90 17.49
CA THR A 233 -11.43 -3.90 18.00
C THR A 233 -10.77 -2.96 19.00
N GLN A 234 -10.03 -3.50 19.98
CA GLN A 234 -9.29 -2.67 20.93
C GLN A 234 -8.24 -1.78 20.23
N GLU A 235 -7.48 -2.33 19.28
CA GLU A 235 -6.50 -1.56 18.49
C GLU A 235 -7.17 -0.39 17.75
N LEU A 236 -8.35 -0.61 17.17
CA LEU A 236 -9.11 0.45 16.50
C LEU A 236 -9.61 1.51 17.48
N GLN A 237 -10.13 1.11 18.64
CA GLN A 237 -10.59 2.04 19.67
C GLN A 237 -9.43 2.92 20.19
N ASP A 238 -8.26 2.33 20.42
CA ASP A 238 -7.06 3.05 20.85
C ASP A 238 -6.59 4.07 19.78
N LEU A 239 -6.63 3.70 18.50
CA LEU A 239 -6.31 4.62 17.39
C LEU A 239 -7.28 5.80 17.32
N ILE A 240 -8.57 5.53 17.56
CA ILE A 240 -9.63 6.55 17.50
C ILE A 240 -9.57 7.52 18.68
N ALA A 241 -9.18 7.08 19.87
CA ALA A 241 -9.19 7.89 21.10
C ALA A 241 -8.38 9.21 21.02
N GLY A 242 -7.42 9.30 20.10
CA GLY A 242 -6.63 10.52 19.84
C GLY A 242 -7.21 11.47 18.78
N HIS A 243 -8.38 11.18 18.21
CA HIS A 243 -8.99 11.94 17.12
C HIS A 243 -10.31 12.58 17.56
N GLU A 244 -10.64 13.71 16.96
CA GLU A 244 -11.92 14.40 17.14
C GLU A 244 -12.70 14.42 15.82
N PRO A 245 -14.04 14.51 15.86
CA PRO A 245 -14.86 14.67 14.66
C PRO A 245 -14.38 15.85 13.82
N SER A 246 -14.30 15.67 12.49
CA SER A 246 -13.75 16.65 11.57
C SER A 246 -14.75 17.06 10.49
N GLU A 247 -14.63 18.30 10.02
CA GLU A 247 -15.35 18.81 8.84
C GLU A 247 -14.82 18.22 7.52
N THR A 248 -13.66 17.55 7.55
CA THR A 248 -13.09 16.87 6.39
C THR A 248 -12.76 15.42 6.72
N ILE A 249 -12.70 14.56 5.71
CA ILE A 249 -12.30 13.16 5.91
C ILE A 249 -10.81 13.10 6.20
N ASP A 250 -10.46 12.67 7.42
CA ASP A 250 -9.10 12.27 7.76
C ASP A 250 -8.75 10.99 6.98
N THR A 251 -8.02 11.18 5.89
CA THR A 251 -7.61 10.08 5.01
C THR A 251 -6.60 9.14 5.65
N GLU A 252 -5.81 9.62 6.60
CA GLU A 252 -4.81 8.80 7.29
C GLU A 252 -5.53 7.85 8.26
N LEU A 253 -6.40 8.39 9.11
CA LEU A 253 -7.22 7.58 10.01
C LEU A 253 -8.09 6.60 9.21
N LEU A 254 -8.74 7.06 8.14
CA LEU A 254 -9.56 6.21 7.27
C LEU A 254 -8.77 5.00 6.74
N LEU A 255 -7.53 5.19 6.28
CA LEU A 255 -6.68 4.09 5.79
C LEU A 255 -6.24 3.13 6.90
N GLN A 256 -6.13 3.60 8.13
CA GLN A 256 -5.72 2.78 9.27
C GLN A 256 -6.84 1.90 9.80
N ILE A 257 -8.10 2.38 9.78
CA ILE A 257 -9.23 1.71 10.45
C ILE A 257 -10.23 1.04 9.50
N VAL A 258 -10.35 1.51 8.26
CA VAL A 258 -11.33 1.00 7.29
C VAL A 258 -10.75 -0.12 6.43
N SER A 259 -11.49 -1.23 6.34
CA SER A 259 -11.25 -2.30 5.37
C SER A 259 -11.78 -1.91 3.99
N ARG A 260 -13.05 -1.49 3.91
CA ARG A 260 -13.69 -1.05 2.66
C ARG A 260 -14.94 -0.21 2.92
N ILE A 261 -15.22 0.67 1.97
CA ILE A 261 -16.49 1.38 1.82
C ILE A 261 -17.30 0.62 0.78
N THR A 262 -18.57 0.37 1.06
CA THR A 262 -19.45 -0.45 0.23
C THR A 262 -20.69 0.30 -0.19
N VAL A 263 -21.14 0.07 -1.42
CA VAL A 263 -22.39 0.61 -1.97
C VAL A 263 -23.25 -0.55 -2.44
N ASP A 264 -24.44 -0.69 -1.87
CA ASP A 264 -25.38 -1.75 -2.23
C ASP A 264 -26.30 -1.40 -3.40
N GLU A 265 -27.21 -2.32 -3.75
CA GLU A 265 -28.17 -2.14 -4.85
C GLU A 265 -29.08 -0.91 -4.68
N ASN A 266 -29.41 -0.59 -3.43
CA ASN A 266 -30.24 0.54 -3.00
C ASN A 266 -29.44 1.83 -2.82
N LYS A 267 -28.13 1.83 -3.17
CA LYS A 267 -27.20 2.95 -2.99
C LYS A 267 -26.92 3.29 -1.53
N VAL A 268 -27.19 2.38 -0.60
CA VAL A 268 -26.80 2.56 0.80
C VAL A 268 -25.29 2.42 0.90
N ILE A 269 -24.65 3.45 1.45
CA ILE A 269 -23.22 3.48 1.71
C ILE A 269 -22.98 2.94 3.12
N ALA A 270 -22.03 2.02 3.25
CA ALA A 270 -21.61 1.46 4.53
C ALA A 270 -20.09 1.34 4.59
N ILE A 271 -19.53 1.48 5.78
CA ILE A 271 -18.10 1.28 6.06
C ILE A 271 -17.93 -0.05 6.79
N GLU A 272 -17.07 -0.91 6.27
CA GLU A 272 -16.56 -2.10 6.93
C GLU A 272 -15.19 -1.78 7.51
N PHE A 273 -15.05 -1.92 8.82
CA PHE A 273 -13.81 -1.68 9.56
C PHE A 273 -12.92 -2.93 9.56
N ARG A 274 -11.64 -2.77 9.94
CA ARG A 274 -10.66 -3.88 9.91
C ARG A 274 -11.01 -5.05 10.84
N ASN A 275 -11.83 -4.83 11.86
CA ASN A 275 -12.35 -5.89 12.73
C ASN A 275 -13.58 -6.61 12.13
N GLY A 276 -14.00 -6.25 10.92
CA GLY A 276 -15.17 -6.84 10.25
C GLY A 276 -16.51 -6.18 10.61
N LYS A 277 -16.54 -5.23 11.56
CA LYS A 277 -17.76 -4.48 11.88
C LYS A 277 -18.19 -3.68 10.65
N ARG A 278 -19.47 -3.78 10.28
CA ARG A 278 -20.08 -3.00 9.20
C ARG A 278 -21.08 -2.02 9.78
N ILE A 279 -20.89 -0.73 9.48
CA ILE A 279 -21.80 0.35 9.87
C ILE A 279 -22.36 0.97 8.59
N ALA A 280 -23.67 0.88 8.41
CA ALA A 280 -24.38 1.50 7.30
C ALA A 280 -24.90 2.88 7.72
N TYR A 281 -24.87 3.83 6.79
CA TYR A 281 -25.46 5.13 7.04
C TYR A 281 -26.96 5.00 7.28
N LYS A 282 -27.45 5.72 8.28
CA LYS A 282 -28.87 5.89 8.53
C LYS A 282 -29.15 7.38 8.37
N GLU A 283 -30.00 7.74 7.42
CA GLU A 283 -30.52 9.10 7.37
C GLU A 283 -31.30 9.36 8.66
N VAL A 284 -30.87 10.37 9.42
CA VAL A 284 -31.67 10.87 10.54
C VAL A 284 -32.86 11.58 9.91
N ASN A 285 -34.02 10.91 9.88
CA ASN A 285 -35.27 11.55 9.52
C ASN A 285 -35.59 12.58 10.60
N ASN A 286 -35.21 13.84 10.37
CA ASN A 286 -35.83 14.99 11.05
C ASN A 286 -37.23 15.17 10.45
N ALA A 287 -38.14 14.27 10.80
CA ALA A 287 -39.55 14.35 10.49
C ALA A 287 -40.31 13.79 11.69
N GLU A 288 -40.48 14.63 12.71
CA GLU A 288 -41.60 14.67 13.66
C GLU A 288 -41.36 15.84 14.64
N GLU A 289 -41.75 17.04 14.19
CA GLU A 289 -42.32 18.09 15.06
C GLU A 289 -43.80 18.24 14.68
#